data_AF-G8LV86-F1
#
_entry.id   AF-G8LV86-F1
#
_cell.length_a   1.000
_cell.length_b   1.000
_cell.length_c   1.000
_cell.angle_alpha   90.00
_cell.angle_beta   90.00
_cell.angle_gamma   90.00
#
_symmetry.space_group_name_H-M   'P 1'
#
loop_
_entity.id
_entity.type
_entity.pdbx_description
1 polymer ?
#
loop_
_entity_poly.entity_id
_entity_poly.type
_entity_poly.pdbx_seq_one_letter_code
_entity_poly.pdbx_strand_id
1 'polypeptide(L)'
;MTKFFDKCSVHQVLMQPVKLFGYPKTKDKVDALNLLRHCADLGDIRYIYPLVFEKNAELASTAAQIVSEVMEKVQGKQWNTIYYRIKYTDIDIDRLDTLLNFDTKVSVHLLGIASLNYSGYIREKALKLVAGLSDPRMVPYILLRLNDWVLPVRNLAADILKNTFVSENIDAFIENFCLIDKLYNVSRVDLKGVRNGIVEYLKNDNVIDKIKTRLRHENVKKRLFCYSLLEDKIAEDIDIINSALKDKSFEIRMWLVNAIKNLDENSRDDIIEKLLQDKSAKVKTAVLRNYEDIVLLKFRERLLNLLSDDNASVREDARFICKKHSIIKDFPEFYRQQILINPVPGALVGLGETGDRNDYDLACKFFTHGDLKAKPAAMMAMWYLSKDDAVKYVIDSLESDIPKIRKTAKKLLKKSKMPRILFEMRNRLEGDNAEIKLFALEVICNYGGWHALEGILFAIANDEGIVLEKAKNLLGRCLTGLANIYTKPDKVTRDKIIGLYDDIRRKNVISDRTIREISFFIETKM
;
A
#
# COMPACT_ATOMS: atom_id res chain seq x y z
N MET A 1 25.38 8.65 -24.76
CA MET A 1 25.43 9.90 -23.97
C MET A 1 24.22 10.75 -24.34
N THR A 2 23.10 10.54 -23.66
CA THR A 2 21.92 11.39 -23.73
C THR A 2 22.29 12.74 -23.13
N LYS A 3 22.31 13.81 -23.94
CA LYS A 3 22.47 15.19 -23.43
C LYS A 3 21.49 15.38 -22.26
N PHE A 4 22.00 15.78 -21.11
CA PHE A 4 21.19 16.12 -19.94
C PHE A 4 20.19 17.20 -20.36
N PHE A 5 18.89 16.92 -20.28
CA PHE A 5 17.86 17.90 -20.61
C PHE A 5 17.73 18.89 -19.44
N ASP A 6 18.19 20.12 -19.65
CA ASP A 6 18.13 21.18 -18.63
C ASP A 6 16.83 21.97 -18.72
N LYS A 7 15.88 21.63 -17.84
CA LYS A 7 14.61 22.36 -17.68
C LYS A 7 14.82 23.84 -17.32
N CYS A 8 15.87 24.17 -16.57
CA CYS A 8 16.08 25.54 -16.09
C CYS A 8 16.37 26.50 -17.25
N SER A 9 17.26 26.11 -18.15
CA SER A 9 17.54 26.87 -19.37
C SER A 9 16.27 27.04 -20.21
N VAL A 10 15.46 26.00 -20.37
CA VAL A 10 14.18 26.08 -21.09
C VAL A 10 13.23 27.08 -20.42
N HIS A 11 13.04 27.00 -19.10
CA HIS A 11 12.18 27.95 -18.37
C HIS A 11 12.65 29.39 -18.54
N GLN A 12 13.95 29.65 -18.54
CA GLN A 12 14.50 30.99 -18.76
C GLN A 12 14.11 31.55 -20.13
N VAL A 13 14.11 30.71 -21.18
CA VAL A 13 13.68 31.11 -22.53
C VAL A 13 12.19 31.45 -22.54
N LEU A 14 11.36 30.62 -21.92
CA LEU A 14 9.91 30.81 -21.89
C LEU A 14 9.50 32.10 -21.15
N MET A 15 10.20 32.44 -20.06
CA MET A 15 9.91 33.63 -19.23
C MET A 15 10.33 34.96 -19.87
N GLN A 16 11.25 34.99 -20.83
CA GLN A 16 11.65 36.23 -21.49
C GLN A 16 10.58 36.70 -22.49
N PRO A 17 10.31 38.01 -22.63
CA PRO A 17 9.35 38.50 -23.63
C PRO A 17 9.86 38.19 -25.05
N VAL A 18 8.95 37.95 -25.99
CA VAL A 18 9.30 37.77 -27.41
C VAL A 18 9.87 39.08 -27.95
N LYS A 19 11.07 39.04 -28.54
CA LYS A 19 11.73 40.24 -29.09
C LYS A 19 11.60 40.32 -30.60
N LEU A 20 11.38 41.53 -31.12
CA LEU A 20 11.36 41.81 -32.56
C LEU A 20 12.76 41.63 -33.19
N PHE A 21 13.78 42.07 -32.45
CA PHE A 21 15.21 41.88 -32.77
C PHE A 21 15.93 41.29 -31.54
N GLY A 22 16.80 40.30 -31.76
CA GLY A 22 17.49 39.57 -30.69
C GLY A 22 16.81 38.26 -30.28
N TYR A 23 17.12 37.77 -29.07
CA TYR A 23 16.67 36.49 -28.52
C TYR A 23 15.85 36.67 -27.22
N PRO A 24 14.79 35.88 -27.00
CA PRO A 24 14.22 34.86 -27.89
C PRO A 24 13.17 35.41 -28.87
N LYS A 25 13.10 34.82 -30.06
CA LYS A 25 12.01 34.97 -31.04
C LYS A 25 10.91 33.94 -30.74
N THR A 26 9.76 34.08 -31.40
CA THR A 26 8.65 33.11 -31.30
C THR A 26 9.10 31.67 -31.54
N LYS A 27 9.88 31.44 -32.61
CA LYS A 27 10.37 30.10 -32.97
C LYS A 27 11.20 29.48 -31.84
N ASP A 28 12.07 30.27 -31.20
CA ASP A 28 12.90 29.78 -30.10
C ASP A 28 12.06 29.31 -28.90
N LYS A 29 10.95 30.01 -28.62
CA LYS A 29 9.99 29.58 -27.59
C LYS A 29 9.23 28.32 -27.97
N VAL A 30 8.79 28.20 -29.23
CA VAL A 30 8.10 27.00 -29.73
C VAL A 30 9.04 25.78 -29.66
N ASP A 31 10.30 25.93 -30.08
CA ASP A 31 11.31 24.88 -29.99
C ASP A 31 11.56 24.49 -28.52
N ALA A 32 11.66 25.47 -27.61
CA ALA A 32 11.79 25.25 -26.18
C ALA A 32 10.59 24.49 -25.58
N LEU A 33 9.36 24.84 -25.98
CA LEU A 33 8.14 24.13 -25.58
C LEU A 33 8.12 22.68 -26.07
N ASN A 34 8.46 22.44 -27.34
CA ASN A 34 8.51 21.10 -27.91
C ASN A 34 9.56 20.22 -27.23
N LEU A 35 10.71 20.79 -26.87
CA LEU A 35 11.72 20.10 -26.07
C LEU A 35 11.19 19.72 -24.67
N LEU A 36 10.41 20.61 -24.03
CA LEU A 36 9.85 20.37 -22.69
C LEU A 36 8.72 19.34 -22.67
N ARG A 37 7.89 19.29 -23.72
CA ARG A 37 6.62 18.55 -23.80
C ARG A 37 6.69 17.11 -23.27
N HIS A 38 7.75 16.37 -23.60
CA HIS A 38 7.89 14.96 -23.21
C HIS A 38 8.11 14.73 -21.71
N CYS A 39 8.60 15.74 -20.99
CA CYS A 39 8.88 15.66 -19.55
C CYS A 39 8.14 16.73 -18.74
N ALA A 40 7.22 17.47 -19.36
CA ALA A 40 6.43 18.50 -18.71
C ALA A 40 5.58 17.91 -17.57
N ASP A 41 5.55 18.60 -16.44
CA ASP A 41 4.78 18.23 -15.26
C ASP A 41 4.02 19.44 -14.67
N LEU A 42 3.25 19.22 -13.59
CA LEU A 42 2.43 20.26 -12.95
C LEU A 42 3.23 21.52 -12.54
N GLY A 43 4.51 21.38 -12.22
CA GLY A 43 5.39 22.49 -11.86
C GLY A 43 5.79 23.35 -13.05
N ASP A 44 5.71 22.82 -14.28
CA ASP A 44 6.05 23.54 -15.50
C ASP A 44 4.92 24.49 -15.97
N ILE A 45 3.67 24.23 -15.54
CA ILE A 45 2.49 25.00 -15.94
C ILE A 45 2.67 26.51 -15.70
N ARG A 46 3.29 26.91 -14.59
CA ARG A 46 3.54 28.34 -14.28
C ARG A 46 4.37 29.08 -15.34
N TYR A 47 5.19 28.36 -16.11
CA TYR A 47 6.04 28.93 -17.16
C TYR A 47 5.40 28.83 -18.55
N ILE A 48 4.56 27.82 -18.76
CA ILE A 48 3.94 27.54 -20.05
C ILE A 48 2.61 28.29 -20.22
N TYR A 49 1.76 28.29 -19.19
CA TYR A 49 0.40 28.84 -19.26
C TYR A 49 0.34 30.32 -19.69
N PRO A 50 1.23 31.22 -19.23
CA PRO A 50 1.16 32.62 -19.67
C PRO A 50 1.30 32.79 -21.20
N LEU A 51 2.00 31.86 -21.86
CA LEU A 51 2.22 31.89 -23.31
C LEU A 51 0.96 31.58 -24.11
N VAL A 52 -0.09 31.04 -23.47
CA VAL A 52 -1.40 30.82 -24.09
C VAL A 52 -2.06 32.13 -24.51
N PHE A 53 -1.68 33.24 -23.89
CA PHE A 53 -2.16 34.58 -24.24
C PHE A 53 -1.26 35.29 -25.27
N GLU A 54 -0.22 34.65 -25.82
CA GLU A 54 0.61 35.28 -26.85
C GLU A 54 -0.17 35.53 -28.14
N LYS A 55 0.15 36.63 -28.84
CA LYS A 55 -0.53 36.98 -30.11
C LYS A 55 -0.24 35.97 -31.23
N ASN A 56 0.91 35.31 -31.15
CA ASN A 56 1.29 34.31 -32.14
C ASN A 56 0.52 33.00 -31.92
N ALA A 57 -0.31 32.62 -32.89
CA ALA A 57 -1.21 31.48 -32.78
C ALA A 57 -0.48 30.14 -32.60
N GLU A 58 0.66 29.92 -33.26
CA GLU A 58 1.45 28.70 -33.13
C GLU A 58 2.00 28.56 -31.70
N LEU A 59 2.58 29.64 -31.15
CA LEU A 59 3.10 29.65 -29.78
C LEU A 59 1.99 29.41 -28.74
N ALA A 60 0.88 30.14 -28.86
CA ALA A 60 -0.26 30.01 -27.97
C ALA A 60 -0.87 28.60 -28.00
N SER A 61 -1.09 28.05 -29.20
CA SER A 61 -1.59 26.68 -29.40
C SER A 61 -0.64 25.62 -28.86
N THR A 62 0.66 25.75 -29.12
CA THR A 62 1.68 24.82 -28.59
C THR A 62 1.67 24.81 -27.06
N ALA A 63 1.64 26.00 -26.43
CA ALA A 63 1.58 26.11 -24.97
C ALA A 63 0.28 25.50 -24.40
N ALA A 64 -0.86 25.82 -25.00
CA ALA A 64 -2.17 25.33 -24.61
C ALA A 64 -2.26 23.80 -24.65
N GLN A 65 -1.75 23.20 -25.74
CA GLN A 65 -1.73 21.76 -25.93
C GLN A 65 -0.86 21.05 -24.88
N ILE A 66 0.32 21.59 -24.57
CA ILE A 66 1.20 21.00 -23.54
C ILE A 66 0.55 21.07 -22.16
N VAL A 67 -0.08 22.20 -21.81
CA VAL A 67 -0.79 22.34 -20.54
C VAL A 67 -1.93 21.32 -20.43
N SER A 68 -2.71 21.14 -21.50
CA SER A 68 -3.77 20.13 -21.59
C SER A 68 -3.23 18.71 -21.37
N GLU A 69 -2.12 18.36 -22.03
CA GLU A 69 -1.47 17.04 -21.89
C GLU A 69 -0.92 16.76 -20.49
N VAL A 70 -0.40 17.79 -19.82
CA VAL A 70 0.00 17.66 -18.40
C VAL A 70 -1.21 17.37 -17.54
N MET A 71 -2.33 18.06 -17.79
CA MET A 71 -3.55 17.91 -17.01
C MET A 71 -4.28 16.59 -17.24
N GLU A 72 -4.21 15.99 -18.43
CA GLU A 72 -4.76 14.65 -18.69
C GLU A 72 -4.10 13.54 -17.87
N LYS A 73 -2.86 13.74 -17.45
CA LYS A 73 -2.11 12.79 -16.63
C LYS A 73 -2.46 12.90 -15.14
N VAL A 74 -3.26 13.90 -14.74
CA VAL A 74 -3.60 14.14 -13.32
C VAL A 74 -4.66 13.16 -12.86
N GLN A 75 -4.30 12.32 -11.88
CA GLN A 75 -5.21 11.32 -11.33
C GLN A 75 -5.07 11.15 -9.81
N GLY A 76 -6.16 10.69 -9.18
CA GLY A 76 -6.18 10.26 -7.78
C GLY A 76 -5.61 11.31 -6.81
N LYS A 77 -4.57 10.94 -6.07
CA LYS A 77 -3.99 11.80 -5.02
C LYS A 77 -3.34 13.09 -5.55
N GLN A 78 -2.99 13.17 -6.84
CA GLN A 78 -2.38 14.37 -7.40
C GLN A 78 -3.31 15.59 -7.32
N TRP A 79 -4.63 15.37 -7.48
CA TRP A 79 -5.66 16.40 -7.30
C TRP A 79 -5.62 17.07 -5.92
N ASN A 80 -5.06 16.41 -4.90
CA ASN A 80 -4.97 16.97 -3.55
C ASN A 80 -3.88 18.04 -3.42
N THR A 81 -2.89 18.01 -4.32
CA THR A 81 -1.71 18.86 -4.26
C THR A 81 -1.70 19.92 -5.34
N ILE A 82 -2.53 19.75 -6.36
CA ILE A 82 -2.49 20.57 -7.58
C ILE A 82 -2.67 22.06 -7.29
N TYR A 83 -3.62 22.40 -6.41
CA TYR A 83 -3.91 23.78 -6.04
C TYR A 83 -2.65 24.53 -5.57
N TYR A 84 -1.85 23.91 -4.70
CA TYR A 84 -0.62 24.54 -4.19
C TYR A 84 0.47 24.69 -5.24
N ARG A 85 0.45 23.89 -6.31
CA ARG A 85 1.44 23.93 -7.38
C ARG A 85 1.15 25.02 -8.41
N ILE A 86 -0.13 25.31 -8.67
CA ILE A 86 -0.53 26.17 -9.79
C ILE A 86 -1.28 27.44 -9.39
N LYS A 87 -1.58 27.65 -8.10
CA LYS A 87 -2.36 28.83 -7.67
C LYS A 87 -1.73 30.18 -8.03
N TYR A 88 -0.41 30.25 -8.23
CA TYR A 88 0.29 31.48 -8.60
C TYR A 88 0.69 31.53 -10.07
N THR A 89 0.07 30.70 -10.93
CA THR A 89 0.18 30.85 -12.37
C THR A 89 -0.32 32.24 -12.78
N ASP A 90 0.45 32.93 -13.60
CA ASP A 90 0.08 34.24 -14.12
C ASP A 90 -1.01 34.10 -15.20
N ILE A 91 -2.13 34.81 -15.01
CA ILE A 91 -3.34 34.67 -15.82
C ILE A 91 -3.93 36.05 -16.04
N ASP A 92 -4.05 36.44 -17.30
CA ASP A 92 -4.71 37.66 -17.72
C ASP A 92 -6.24 37.49 -17.64
N ILE A 93 -6.85 38.12 -16.62
CA ILE A 93 -8.30 38.03 -16.38
C ILE A 93 -9.13 38.66 -17.50
N ASP A 94 -8.63 39.71 -18.13
CA ASP A 94 -9.34 40.46 -19.18
C ASP A 94 -9.39 39.64 -20.46
N ARG A 95 -8.40 38.76 -20.66
CA ARG A 95 -8.30 37.88 -21.82
C ARG A 95 -8.76 36.45 -21.56
N LEU A 96 -9.34 36.15 -20.39
CA LEU A 96 -9.73 34.79 -20.04
C LEU A 96 -10.73 34.16 -21.03
N ASP A 97 -11.59 34.98 -21.65
CA ASP A 97 -12.56 34.52 -22.66
C ASP A 97 -11.88 34.01 -23.93
N THR A 98 -10.65 34.47 -24.23
CA THR A 98 -9.91 33.97 -25.41
C THR A 98 -9.49 32.52 -25.27
N LEU A 99 -9.53 31.97 -24.05
CA LEU A 99 -9.26 30.55 -23.81
C LEU A 99 -10.35 29.65 -24.42
N LEU A 100 -11.52 30.18 -24.76
CA LEU A 100 -12.57 29.45 -25.46
C LEU A 100 -12.27 29.23 -26.96
N ASN A 101 -11.25 29.92 -27.50
CA ASN A 101 -10.87 29.81 -28.91
C ASN A 101 -10.08 28.52 -29.24
N PHE A 102 -9.65 27.77 -28.22
CA PHE A 102 -9.01 26.47 -28.41
C PHE A 102 -10.07 25.36 -28.50
N ASP A 103 -9.65 24.15 -28.89
CA ASP A 103 -10.55 23.00 -28.86
C ASP A 103 -11.13 22.78 -27.44
N THR A 104 -12.35 22.25 -27.37
CA THR A 104 -13.11 22.12 -26.12
C THR A 104 -12.29 21.46 -25.00
N LYS A 105 -11.55 20.40 -25.32
CA LYS A 105 -10.73 19.67 -24.34
C LYS A 105 -9.65 20.56 -23.76
N VAL A 106 -8.87 21.24 -24.62
CA VAL A 106 -7.82 22.17 -24.19
C VAL A 106 -8.42 23.34 -23.40
N SER A 107 -9.50 23.95 -23.90
CA SER A 107 -10.22 25.05 -23.25
C SER A 107 -10.67 24.69 -21.83
N VAL A 108 -11.20 23.48 -21.62
CA VAL A 108 -11.63 23.00 -20.29
C VAL A 108 -10.46 22.88 -19.32
N HIS A 109 -9.32 22.35 -19.76
CA HIS A 109 -8.14 22.26 -18.91
C HIS A 109 -7.56 23.64 -18.58
N LEU A 110 -7.52 24.55 -19.55
CA LEU A 110 -7.03 25.91 -19.34
C LEU A 110 -7.90 26.68 -18.34
N LEU A 111 -9.22 26.66 -18.54
CA LEU A 111 -10.17 27.28 -17.61
C LEU A 111 -10.19 26.55 -16.25
N GLY A 112 -10.04 25.23 -16.25
CA GLY A 112 -9.88 24.44 -15.03
C GLY A 112 -8.68 24.88 -14.19
N ILE A 113 -7.53 25.15 -14.81
CA ILE A 113 -6.36 25.72 -14.13
C ILE A 113 -6.64 27.13 -13.62
N ALA A 114 -7.31 27.98 -14.41
CA ALA A 114 -7.71 29.31 -13.96
C ALA A 114 -8.65 29.26 -12.74
N SER A 115 -9.51 28.25 -12.65
CA SER A 115 -10.35 27.99 -11.47
C SER A 115 -9.56 27.58 -10.21
N LEU A 116 -8.25 27.34 -10.33
CA LEU A 116 -7.35 27.01 -9.23
C LEU A 116 -6.38 28.15 -8.88
N ASN A 117 -6.57 29.35 -9.45
CA ASN A 117 -5.76 30.54 -9.18
C ASN A 117 -5.93 31.07 -7.74
N TYR A 118 -4.98 31.87 -7.25
CA TYR A 118 -5.07 32.53 -5.95
C TYR A 118 -6.15 33.63 -5.92
N SER A 119 -6.39 34.30 -7.04
CA SER A 119 -7.40 35.36 -7.17
C SER A 119 -8.81 34.77 -7.19
N GLY A 120 -9.71 35.28 -6.33
CA GLY A 120 -11.13 34.90 -6.33
C GLY A 120 -11.85 35.28 -7.63
N TYR A 121 -11.51 36.44 -8.20
CA TYR A 121 -12.11 36.96 -9.42
C TYR A 121 -11.79 36.11 -10.65
N ILE A 122 -10.53 35.68 -10.79
CA ILE A 122 -10.11 34.78 -11.87
C ILE A 122 -10.86 33.44 -11.75
N ARG A 123 -10.95 32.89 -10.54
CA ARG A 123 -11.65 31.62 -10.31
C ARG A 123 -13.13 31.71 -10.64
N GLU A 124 -13.80 32.77 -10.21
CA GLU A 124 -15.21 32.98 -10.50
C GLU A 124 -15.46 33.10 -12.01
N LYS A 125 -14.66 33.93 -12.72
CA LYS A 125 -14.77 34.09 -14.17
C LYS A 125 -14.50 32.76 -14.90
N ALA A 126 -13.46 32.03 -14.49
CA ALA A 126 -13.11 30.73 -15.06
C ALA A 126 -14.24 29.69 -14.90
N LEU A 127 -14.88 29.64 -13.73
CA LEU A 127 -16.01 28.74 -13.49
C LEU A 127 -17.22 29.07 -14.38
N LYS A 128 -17.53 30.36 -14.59
CA LYS A 128 -18.61 30.78 -15.50
C LYS A 128 -18.34 30.31 -16.93
N LEU A 129 -17.10 30.47 -17.40
CA LEU A 129 -16.71 30.07 -18.76
C LEU A 129 -16.68 28.56 -18.94
N VAL A 130 -16.11 27.80 -17.99
CA VAL A 130 -16.01 26.34 -18.12
C VAL A 130 -17.38 25.66 -18.07
N ALA A 131 -18.34 26.23 -17.34
CA ALA A 131 -19.70 25.73 -17.28
C ALA A 131 -20.41 25.74 -18.65
N GLY A 132 -20.03 26.64 -19.56
CA GLY A 132 -20.59 26.72 -20.91
C GLY A 132 -20.06 25.65 -21.88
N LEU A 133 -18.98 24.93 -21.54
CA LEU A 133 -18.34 23.96 -22.42
C LEU A 133 -18.96 22.55 -22.34
N SER A 134 -19.72 22.25 -21.29
CA SER A 134 -20.40 20.96 -21.08
C SER A 134 -19.50 19.71 -21.26
N ASP A 135 -18.21 19.81 -20.91
CA ASP A 135 -17.24 18.72 -21.07
C ASP A 135 -16.99 18.01 -19.72
N PRO A 136 -17.04 16.66 -19.65
CA PRO A 136 -16.85 15.90 -18.41
C PRO A 136 -15.55 16.19 -17.66
N ARG A 137 -14.49 16.64 -18.36
CA ARG A 137 -13.20 16.99 -17.74
C ARG A 137 -13.32 18.17 -16.78
N MET A 138 -14.43 18.91 -16.77
CA MET A 138 -14.65 20.02 -15.85
C MET A 138 -14.96 19.56 -14.40
N VAL A 139 -15.52 18.36 -14.24
CA VAL A 139 -16.00 17.81 -12.95
C VAL A 139 -14.97 17.92 -11.82
N PRO A 140 -13.70 17.48 -11.96
CA PRO A 140 -12.73 17.58 -10.86
C PRO A 140 -12.48 19.03 -10.40
N TYR A 141 -12.51 20.01 -11.31
CA TYR A 141 -12.32 21.42 -10.94
C TYR A 141 -13.51 21.95 -10.15
N ILE A 142 -14.74 21.61 -10.56
CA ILE A 142 -15.97 21.95 -9.82
C ILE A 142 -15.92 21.33 -8.43
N LEU A 143 -15.60 20.03 -8.31
CA LEU A 143 -15.49 19.34 -7.03
C LEU A 143 -14.47 20.00 -6.09
N LEU A 144 -13.35 20.49 -6.61
CA LEU A 144 -12.36 21.24 -5.83
C LEU A 144 -12.88 22.60 -5.36
N ARG A 145 -13.75 23.26 -6.14
CA ARG A 145 -14.32 24.57 -5.82
C ARG A 145 -15.52 24.54 -4.89
N LEU A 146 -16.10 23.36 -4.62
CA LEU A 146 -17.10 23.19 -3.56
C LEU A 146 -16.56 23.53 -2.15
N ASN A 147 -15.24 23.50 -1.96
CA ASN A 147 -14.57 23.90 -0.72
C ASN A 147 -13.78 25.22 -0.87
N ASP A 148 -14.21 26.11 -1.78
CA ASP A 148 -13.57 27.41 -1.94
C ASP A 148 -13.69 28.26 -0.66
N TRP A 149 -12.66 29.07 -0.36
CA TRP A 149 -12.73 30.01 0.76
C TRP A 149 -13.54 31.27 0.42
N VAL A 150 -13.73 31.58 -0.87
CA VAL A 150 -14.57 32.69 -1.35
C VAL A 150 -15.99 32.18 -1.53
N LEU A 151 -16.93 32.73 -0.76
CA LEU A 151 -18.34 32.29 -0.76
C LEU A 151 -19.00 32.39 -2.16
N PRO A 152 -18.86 33.49 -2.93
CA PRO A 152 -19.36 33.55 -4.31
C PRO A 152 -18.88 32.40 -5.21
N VAL A 153 -17.59 32.07 -5.16
CA VAL A 153 -17.00 30.98 -5.97
C VAL A 153 -17.57 29.63 -5.56
N ARG A 154 -17.77 29.43 -4.26
CA ARG A 154 -18.35 28.19 -3.72
C ARG A 154 -19.80 28.00 -4.16
N ASN A 155 -20.62 29.04 -4.04
CA ASN A 155 -22.03 28.99 -4.43
C ASN A 155 -22.14 28.73 -5.94
N LEU A 156 -21.34 29.42 -6.74
CA LEU A 156 -21.26 29.19 -8.18
C LEU A 156 -20.88 27.73 -8.51
N ALA A 157 -19.88 27.16 -7.84
CA ALA A 157 -19.50 25.76 -8.04
C ALA A 157 -20.62 24.79 -7.69
N ALA A 158 -21.37 25.06 -6.60
CA ALA A 158 -22.51 24.24 -6.21
C ALA A 158 -23.68 24.32 -7.22
N ASP A 159 -23.90 25.49 -7.82
CA ASP A 159 -24.92 25.65 -8.85
C ASP A 159 -24.52 25.00 -10.18
N ILE A 160 -23.26 25.13 -10.59
CA ILE A 160 -22.72 24.43 -11.77
C ILE A 160 -22.81 22.91 -11.58
N LEU A 161 -22.51 22.39 -10.39
CA LEU A 161 -22.56 20.95 -10.09
C LEU A 161 -23.92 20.34 -10.43
N LYS A 162 -25.02 21.02 -10.12
CA LYS A 162 -26.38 20.52 -10.43
C LYS A 162 -26.57 20.27 -11.92
N ASN A 163 -26.00 21.14 -12.77
CA ASN A 163 -26.06 20.99 -14.23
C ASN A 163 -25.13 19.89 -14.76
N THR A 164 -24.24 19.35 -13.92
CA THR A 164 -23.35 18.24 -14.30
C THR A 164 -23.97 16.86 -14.09
N PHE A 165 -25.18 16.77 -13.52
CA PHE A 165 -25.91 15.52 -13.29
C PHE A 165 -26.54 14.98 -14.58
N VAL A 166 -25.68 14.70 -15.56
CA VAL A 166 -26.02 14.19 -16.89
C VAL A 166 -25.17 12.96 -17.21
N SER A 167 -25.74 12.06 -18.02
CA SER A 167 -25.24 10.69 -18.19
C SER A 167 -23.81 10.60 -18.77
N GLU A 168 -23.35 11.68 -19.39
CA GLU A 168 -22.03 11.84 -20.00
C GLU A 168 -20.94 12.07 -18.95
N ASN A 169 -21.31 12.53 -17.75
CA ASN A 169 -20.39 12.88 -16.68
C ASN A 169 -20.15 11.73 -15.67
N ILE A 170 -20.85 10.61 -15.80
CA ILE A 170 -20.72 9.47 -14.87
C ILE A 170 -19.28 8.99 -14.76
N ASP A 171 -18.59 8.83 -15.89
CA ASP A 171 -17.19 8.41 -15.90
C ASP A 171 -16.32 9.44 -15.18
N ALA A 172 -16.54 10.74 -15.39
CA ALA A 172 -15.79 11.77 -14.71
C ALA A 172 -15.99 11.75 -13.19
N PHE A 173 -17.19 11.43 -12.69
CA PHE A 173 -17.42 11.24 -11.25
C PHE A 173 -16.70 10.00 -10.72
N ILE A 174 -16.77 8.86 -11.41
CA ILE A 174 -16.11 7.61 -11.00
C ILE A 174 -14.58 7.77 -11.00
N GLU A 175 -14.02 8.40 -12.02
CA GLU A 175 -12.59 8.71 -12.13
C GLU A 175 -12.10 9.60 -10.98
N ASN A 176 -12.99 10.46 -10.47
CA ASN A 176 -12.69 11.43 -9.42
C ASN A 176 -13.36 11.11 -8.08
N PHE A 177 -13.73 9.85 -7.81
CA PHE A 177 -14.41 9.44 -6.57
C PHE A 177 -13.67 9.90 -5.30
N CYS A 178 -12.34 9.96 -5.34
CA CYS A 178 -11.53 10.42 -4.21
C CYS A 178 -11.77 11.89 -3.82
N LEU A 179 -12.21 12.73 -4.76
CA LEU A 179 -12.64 14.10 -4.49
C LEU A 179 -14.03 14.13 -3.86
N ILE A 180 -14.94 13.23 -4.29
CA ILE A 180 -16.28 13.07 -3.72
C ILE A 180 -16.18 12.61 -2.26
N ASP A 181 -15.36 11.60 -1.96
CA ASP A 181 -15.18 11.09 -0.59
C ASP A 181 -14.59 12.14 0.35
N LYS A 182 -13.75 13.03 -0.18
CA LYS A 182 -13.17 14.13 0.60
C LYS A 182 -14.19 15.14 1.09
N LEU A 183 -15.31 15.31 0.38
CA LEU A 183 -16.38 16.23 0.80
C LEU A 183 -16.93 15.87 2.19
N TYR A 184 -16.81 14.60 2.62
CA TYR A 184 -17.22 14.17 3.96
C TYR A 184 -16.33 14.72 5.09
N ASN A 185 -15.04 14.93 4.81
CA ASN A 185 -14.01 15.24 5.82
C ASN A 185 -13.52 16.69 5.77
N VAL A 186 -14.25 17.57 5.08
CA VAL A 186 -13.92 19.00 5.04
C VAL A 186 -14.34 19.65 6.34
N SER A 187 -13.38 20.22 7.08
CA SER A 187 -13.66 20.88 8.37
C SER A 187 -14.23 22.30 8.24
N ARG A 188 -13.97 22.98 7.12
CA ARG A 188 -14.30 24.40 6.93
C ARG A 188 -15.78 24.64 6.64
N VAL A 189 -16.44 23.68 6.01
CA VAL A 189 -17.82 23.79 5.50
C VAL A 189 -18.44 22.40 5.57
N ASP A 190 -19.71 22.32 6.00
CA ASP A 190 -20.45 21.07 5.88
C ASP A 190 -20.85 20.83 4.42
N LEU A 191 -20.19 19.87 3.78
CA LEU A 191 -20.44 19.46 2.40
C LEU A 191 -21.10 18.07 2.32
N LYS A 192 -21.61 17.54 3.42
CA LYS A 192 -22.29 16.23 3.45
C LYS A 192 -23.51 16.21 2.53
N GLY A 193 -24.33 17.27 2.55
CA GLY A 193 -25.49 17.39 1.66
C GLY A 193 -25.11 17.36 0.18
N VAL A 194 -24.03 18.06 -0.20
CA VAL A 194 -23.54 18.09 -1.58
C VAL A 194 -23.03 16.70 -2.01
N ARG A 195 -22.26 16.03 -1.14
CA ARG A 195 -21.82 14.66 -1.39
C ARG A 195 -23.00 13.72 -1.59
N ASN A 196 -24.01 13.80 -0.72
CA ASN A 196 -25.18 12.94 -0.79
C ASN A 196 -25.94 13.15 -2.09
N GLY A 197 -26.09 14.40 -2.57
CA GLY A 197 -26.70 14.67 -3.87
C GLY A 197 -25.95 14.05 -5.05
N ILE A 198 -24.61 14.06 -5.02
CA ILE A 198 -23.80 13.36 -6.05
C ILE A 198 -24.02 11.85 -5.99
N VAL A 199 -24.00 11.28 -4.77
CA VAL A 199 -24.21 9.84 -4.58
C VAL A 199 -25.62 9.43 -5.04
N GLU A 200 -26.65 10.17 -4.64
CA GLU A 200 -28.04 9.93 -5.05
C GLU A 200 -28.20 9.99 -6.58
N TYR A 201 -27.58 10.97 -7.24
CA TYR A 201 -27.53 11.01 -8.70
C TYR A 201 -26.90 9.74 -9.30
N LEU A 202 -25.75 9.30 -8.78
CA LEU A 202 -25.05 8.11 -9.26
C LEU A 202 -25.76 6.79 -8.92
N LYS A 203 -26.73 6.82 -8.00
CA LYS A 203 -27.59 5.68 -7.62
C LYS A 203 -28.90 5.63 -8.41
N ASN A 204 -29.21 6.65 -9.20
CA ASN A 204 -30.45 6.71 -9.96
C ASN A 204 -30.54 5.54 -10.96
N ASP A 205 -31.72 4.94 -11.10
CA ASP A 205 -31.95 3.79 -12.00
C ASP A 205 -31.57 4.10 -13.46
N ASN A 206 -31.68 5.36 -13.89
CA ASN A 206 -31.30 5.79 -15.24
C ASN A 206 -29.81 5.63 -15.56
N VAL A 207 -28.95 5.52 -14.55
CA VAL A 207 -27.48 5.46 -14.71
C VAL A 207 -26.89 4.14 -14.25
N ILE A 208 -27.70 3.24 -13.67
CA ILE A 208 -27.24 2.05 -12.98
C ILE A 208 -26.47 1.08 -13.90
N ASP A 209 -26.92 0.91 -15.15
CA ASP A 209 -26.26 0.03 -16.10
C ASP A 209 -24.85 0.54 -16.45
N LYS A 210 -24.68 1.86 -16.54
CA LYS A 210 -23.36 2.46 -16.70
C LYS A 210 -22.46 2.17 -15.49
N ILE A 211 -22.97 2.27 -14.26
CA ILE A 211 -22.22 1.89 -13.05
C ILE A 211 -21.83 0.40 -13.09
N LYS A 212 -22.74 -0.50 -13.47
CA LYS A 212 -22.49 -1.94 -13.57
C LYS A 212 -21.33 -2.27 -14.53
N THR A 213 -21.23 -1.58 -15.67
CA THR A 213 -20.09 -1.80 -16.58
C THR A 213 -18.73 -1.48 -15.94
N ARG A 214 -18.70 -0.61 -14.92
CA ARG A 214 -17.47 -0.20 -14.19
C ARG A 214 -17.10 -1.13 -13.05
N LEU A 215 -17.91 -2.16 -12.75
CA LEU A 215 -17.52 -3.28 -11.88
C LEU A 215 -16.38 -4.13 -12.47
N ARG A 216 -15.93 -3.86 -13.70
CA ARG A 216 -14.75 -4.48 -14.32
C ARG A 216 -13.55 -3.54 -14.44
N HIS A 217 -13.63 -2.33 -13.88
CA HIS A 217 -12.56 -1.35 -13.95
C HIS A 217 -11.25 -1.92 -13.36
N GLU A 218 -10.08 -1.65 -13.96
CA GLU A 218 -8.79 -2.18 -13.50
C GLU A 218 -8.43 -1.81 -12.04
N ASN A 219 -8.66 -0.54 -11.68
CA ASN A 219 -8.46 0.00 -10.34
C ASN A 219 -9.52 -0.51 -9.35
N VAL A 220 -9.07 -1.24 -8.32
CA VAL A 220 -9.91 -1.80 -7.26
C VAL A 220 -10.74 -0.76 -6.50
N LYS A 221 -10.20 0.45 -6.27
CA LYS A 221 -10.92 1.46 -5.48
C LYS A 221 -12.09 2.05 -6.24
N LYS A 222 -11.97 2.20 -7.57
CA LYS A 222 -13.07 2.63 -8.43
C LYS A 222 -14.16 1.56 -8.52
N ARG A 223 -13.77 0.29 -8.66
CA ARG A 223 -14.72 -0.84 -8.58
C ARG A 223 -15.47 -0.83 -7.25
N LEU A 224 -14.74 -0.70 -6.14
CA LEU A 224 -15.31 -0.67 -4.79
C LEU A 224 -16.29 0.50 -4.61
N PHE A 225 -15.95 1.68 -5.14
CA PHE A 225 -16.87 2.82 -5.18
C PHE A 225 -18.14 2.47 -5.95
N CYS A 226 -18.03 1.86 -7.13
CA CYS A 226 -19.19 1.41 -7.91
C CYS A 226 -20.03 0.36 -7.17
N TYR A 227 -19.42 -0.63 -6.52
CA TYR A 227 -20.14 -1.59 -5.67
C TYR A 227 -20.90 -0.89 -4.54
N SER A 228 -20.28 0.09 -3.86
CA SER A 228 -20.95 0.83 -2.78
C SER A 228 -22.16 1.65 -3.26
N LEU A 229 -22.16 2.11 -4.51
CA LEU A 229 -23.32 2.77 -5.13
C LEU A 229 -24.47 1.79 -5.41
N LEU A 230 -24.16 0.50 -5.56
CA LEU A 230 -25.12 -0.54 -5.91
C LEU A 230 -25.61 -1.35 -4.69
N GLU A 231 -25.23 -0.97 -3.48
CA GLU A 231 -25.46 -1.76 -2.27
C GLU A 231 -26.94 -1.99 -1.96
N ASP A 232 -27.81 -1.02 -2.26
CA ASP A 232 -29.26 -1.14 -2.08
C ASP A 232 -29.94 -1.97 -3.17
N LYS A 233 -29.23 -2.30 -4.25
CA LYS A 233 -29.77 -3.04 -5.40
C LYS A 233 -29.36 -4.51 -5.40
N ILE A 234 -28.49 -4.93 -4.48
CA ILE A 234 -27.99 -6.31 -4.43
C ILE A 234 -29.10 -7.34 -4.18
N ALA A 235 -30.21 -6.94 -3.53
CA ALA A 235 -31.35 -7.82 -3.28
C ALA A 235 -32.15 -8.12 -4.55
N GLU A 236 -32.15 -7.18 -5.51
CA GLU A 236 -32.91 -7.26 -6.75
C GLU A 236 -32.07 -7.80 -7.91
N ASP A 237 -30.74 -7.75 -7.78
CA ASP A 237 -29.81 -8.09 -8.85
C ASP A 237 -28.66 -9.00 -8.37
N ILE A 238 -28.84 -10.29 -8.63
CA ILE A 238 -27.87 -11.34 -8.29
C ILE A 238 -26.56 -11.22 -9.08
N ASP A 239 -26.52 -10.55 -10.23
CA ASP A 239 -25.29 -10.40 -11.01
C ASP A 239 -24.27 -9.51 -10.29
N ILE A 240 -24.74 -8.56 -9.48
CA ILE A 240 -23.86 -7.72 -8.64
C ILE A 240 -23.14 -8.59 -7.60
N ILE A 241 -23.88 -9.50 -6.95
CA ILE A 241 -23.35 -10.46 -5.97
C ILE A 241 -22.39 -11.43 -6.65
N ASN A 242 -22.81 -12.04 -7.76
CA ASN A 242 -22.00 -12.99 -8.52
C ASN A 242 -20.69 -12.36 -9.02
N SER A 243 -20.75 -11.11 -9.47
CA SER A 243 -19.59 -10.32 -9.86
C SER A 243 -18.66 -10.09 -8.67
N ALA A 244 -19.19 -9.63 -7.52
CA ALA A 244 -18.41 -9.40 -6.31
C ALA A 244 -17.71 -10.66 -5.80
N LEU A 245 -18.42 -11.80 -5.72
CA LEU A 245 -17.87 -13.11 -5.33
C LEU A 245 -16.67 -13.54 -6.19
N LYS A 246 -16.73 -13.24 -7.50
CA LYS A 246 -15.69 -13.62 -8.47
C LYS A 246 -14.58 -12.56 -8.60
N ASP A 247 -14.70 -11.40 -7.96
CA ASP A 247 -13.70 -10.34 -8.08
C ASP A 247 -12.33 -10.82 -7.57
N LYS A 248 -11.27 -10.46 -8.29
CA LYS A 248 -9.89 -10.84 -7.94
C LYS A 248 -9.47 -10.26 -6.59
N SER A 249 -9.92 -9.05 -6.24
CA SER A 249 -9.58 -8.35 -5.02
C SER A 249 -10.36 -8.87 -3.82
N PHE A 250 -9.65 -9.19 -2.73
CA PHE A 250 -10.30 -9.52 -1.47
C PHE A 250 -11.05 -8.32 -0.87
N GLU A 251 -10.71 -7.08 -1.23
CA GLU A 251 -11.37 -5.87 -0.70
C GLU A 251 -12.84 -5.79 -1.14
N ILE A 252 -13.14 -6.24 -2.36
CA ILE A 252 -14.51 -6.26 -2.90
C ILE A 252 -15.31 -7.39 -2.26
N ARG A 253 -14.69 -8.57 -2.09
CA ARG A 253 -15.32 -9.68 -1.37
C ARG A 253 -15.54 -9.35 0.12
N MET A 254 -14.66 -8.55 0.72
CA MET A 254 -14.86 -7.96 2.06
C MET A 254 -16.00 -6.94 2.11
N TRP A 255 -16.20 -6.15 1.06
CA TRP A 255 -17.38 -5.30 0.96
C TRP A 255 -18.65 -6.14 0.93
N LEU A 256 -18.67 -7.24 0.15
CA LEU A 256 -19.82 -8.15 0.08
C LEU A 256 -20.19 -8.73 1.45
N VAL A 257 -19.21 -9.09 2.29
CA VAL A 257 -19.45 -9.52 3.69
C VAL A 257 -20.28 -8.49 4.47
N ASN A 258 -20.13 -7.19 4.20
CA ASN A 258 -20.95 -6.17 4.87
C ASN A 258 -22.29 -5.94 4.17
N ALA A 259 -22.30 -5.99 2.84
CA ALA A 259 -23.47 -5.67 2.02
C ALA A 259 -24.62 -6.66 2.24
N ILE A 260 -24.32 -7.96 2.44
CA ILE A 260 -25.36 -9.01 2.57
C ILE A 260 -26.17 -8.98 3.87
N LYS A 261 -25.92 -8.03 4.78
CA LYS A 261 -26.63 -7.94 6.07
C LYS A 261 -28.15 -7.82 5.93
N ASN A 262 -28.60 -7.10 4.90
CA ASN A 262 -30.00 -6.78 4.67
C ASN A 262 -30.68 -7.68 3.62
N LEU A 263 -29.98 -8.71 3.13
CA LEU A 263 -30.58 -9.70 2.24
C LEU A 263 -31.55 -10.61 2.99
N ASP A 264 -32.46 -11.24 2.26
CA ASP A 264 -33.26 -12.34 2.78
C ASP A 264 -32.36 -13.49 3.23
N GLU A 265 -32.89 -14.33 4.12
CA GLU A 265 -32.13 -15.39 4.78
C GLU A 265 -31.50 -16.37 3.79
N ASN A 266 -32.24 -16.82 2.79
CA ASN A 266 -31.77 -17.82 1.83
C ASN A 266 -30.62 -17.26 0.99
N SER A 267 -30.81 -16.07 0.40
CA SER A 267 -29.77 -15.42 -0.40
C SER A 267 -28.52 -15.13 0.41
N ARG A 268 -28.68 -14.65 1.65
CA ARG A 268 -27.56 -14.36 2.56
C ARG A 268 -26.75 -15.62 2.88
N ASP A 269 -27.42 -16.71 3.19
CA ASP A 269 -26.78 -17.95 3.62
C ASP A 269 -26.00 -18.62 2.49
N ASP A 270 -26.56 -18.64 1.27
CA ASP A 270 -25.86 -19.10 0.07
C ASP A 270 -24.56 -18.33 -0.19
N ILE A 271 -24.53 -17.03 0.13
CA ILE A 271 -23.35 -16.18 -0.03
C ILE A 271 -22.35 -16.44 1.10
N ILE A 272 -22.82 -16.58 2.34
CA ILE A 272 -21.98 -16.95 3.50
C ILE A 272 -21.24 -18.25 3.22
N GLU A 273 -21.91 -19.28 2.72
CA GLU A 273 -21.29 -20.57 2.43
C GLU A 273 -20.13 -20.43 1.42
N LYS A 274 -20.32 -19.62 0.37
CA LYS A 274 -19.30 -19.34 -0.63
C LYS A 274 -18.13 -18.56 -0.04
N LEU A 275 -18.41 -17.56 0.82
CA LEU A 275 -17.38 -16.72 1.44
C LEU A 275 -16.59 -17.44 2.55
N LEU A 276 -17.16 -18.46 3.21
CA LEU A 276 -16.43 -19.34 4.13
C LEU A 276 -15.34 -20.17 3.41
N GLN A 277 -15.46 -20.33 2.10
CA GLN A 277 -14.50 -21.04 1.24
C GLN A 277 -13.53 -20.10 0.53
N ASP A 278 -13.54 -18.80 0.88
CA ASP A 278 -12.72 -17.81 0.21
C ASP A 278 -11.22 -18.08 0.35
N LYS A 279 -10.48 -17.85 -0.73
CA LYS A 279 -9.01 -17.93 -0.75
C LYS A 279 -8.34 -16.94 0.22
N SER A 280 -9.00 -15.85 0.57
CA SER A 280 -8.52 -14.83 1.50
C SER A 280 -8.94 -15.16 2.92
N ALA A 281 -7.95 -15.38 3.79
CA ALA A 281 -8.18 -15.53 5.22
C ALA A 281 -8.98 -14.37 5.82
N LYS A 282 -8.74 -13.13 5.35
CA LYS A 282 -9.46 -11.93 5.83
C LYS A 282 -10.96 -12.01 5.60
N VAL A 283 -11.38 -12.57 4.45
CA VAL A 283 -12.79 -12.74 4.11
C VAL A 283 -13.41 -13.79 5.01
N LYS A 284 -12.78 -14.97 5.13
CA LYS A 284 -13.25 -16.05 6.02
C LYS A 284 -13.39 -15.58 7.47
N THR A 285 -12.37 -14.92 8.02
CA THR A 285 -12.43 -14.36 9.39
C THR A 285 -13.55 -13.32 9.54
N ALA A 286 -13.77 -12.49 8.52
CA ALA A 286 -14.85 -11.51 8.57
C ALA A 286 -16.23 -12.19 8.56
N VAL A 287 -16.41 -13.27 7.80
CA VAL A 287 -17.65 -14.06 7.84
C VAL A 287 -17.85 -14.70 9.21
N LEU A 288 -16.83 -15.40 9.74
CA LEU A 288 -16.88 -16.03 11.06
C LEU A 288 -17.28 -15.04 12.16
N ARG A 289 -16.77 -13.81 12.11
CA ARG A 289 -17.03 -12.77 13.13
C ARG A 289 -18.38 -12.06 12.96
N ASN A 290 -18.82 -11.80 11.72
CA ASN A 290 -20.06 -11.05 11.47
C ASN A 290 -21.30 -11.96 11.44
N TYR A 291 -21.14 -13.25 11.16
CA TYR A 291 -22.23 -14.20 10.96
C TYR A 291 -22.10 -15.46 11.82
N GLU A 292 -21.50 -15.32 13.00
CA GLU A 292 -21.23 -16.43 13.94
C GLU A 292 -22.44 -17.35 14.14
N ASP A 293 -23.61 -16.79 14.45
CA ASP A 293 -24.81 -17.56 14.76
C ASP A 293 -25.30 -18.37 13.54
N ILE A 294 -25.24 -17.79 12.34
CA ILE A 294 -25.62 -18.46 11.09
C ILE A 294 -24.62 -19.58 10.79
N VAL A 295 -23.32 -19.31 10.93
CA VAL A 295 -22.26 -20.30 10.73
C VAL A 295 -22.44 -21.48 11.67
N LEU A 296 -22.75 -21.22 12.94
CA LEU A 296 -22.99 -22.24 13.95
C LEU A 296 -24.20 -23.11 13.61
N LEU A 297 -25.33 -22.48 13.26
CA LEU A 297 -26.61 -23.16 13.06
C LEU A 297 -26.66 -23.93 11.73
N LYS A 298 -26.12 -23.36 10.66
CA LYS A 298 -26.31 -23.87 9.29
C LYS A 298 -25.05 -24.44 8.66
N PHE A 299 -23.87 -23.98 9.08
CA PHE A 299 -22.59 -24.33 8.45
C PHE A 299 -21.60 -24.99 9.41
N ARG A 300 -22.11 -25.78 10.37
CA ARG A 300 -21.29 -26.42 11.42
C ARG A 300 -20.15 -27.27 10.87
N GLU A 301 -20.40 -28.08 9.84
CA GLU A 301 -19.33 -28.88 9.22
C GLU A 301 -18.23 -27.98 8.62
N ARG A 302 -18.62 -26.90 7.96
CA ARG A 302 -17.68 -25.91 7.41
C ARG A 302 -16.86 -25.26 8.51
N LEU A 303 -17.48 -24.88 9.64
CA LEU A 303 -16.79 -24.35 10.81
C LEU A 303 -15.73 -25.32 11.34
N LEU A 304 -16.07 -26.62 11.44
CA LEU A 304 -15.12 -27.65 11.89
C LEU A 304 -13.96 -27.81 10.90
N ASN A 305 -14.22 -27.79 9.60
CA ASN A 305 -13.18 -27.83 8.57
C ASN A 305 -12.21 -26.63 8.66
N LEU A 306 -12.71 -25.44 9.04
CA LEU A 306 -11.89 -24.24 9.22
C LEU A 306 -10.96 -24.30 10.44
N LEU A 307 -11.14 -25.25 11.37
CA LEU A 307 -10.17 -25.52 12.43
C LEU A 307 -8.82 -26.01 11.88
N SER A 308 -8.84 -26.62 10.69
CA SER A 308 -7.66 -27.09 9.96
C SER A 308 -7.31 -26.20 8.75
N ASP A 309 -7.79 -24.95 8.74
CA ASP A 309 -7.45 -23.98 7.68
C ASP A 309 -5.94 -23.73 7.61
N ASP A 310 -5.42 -23.36 6.45
CA ASP A 310 -4.00 -23.01 6.30
C ASP A 310 -3.62 -21.74 7.10
N ASN A 311 -4.57 -20.82 7.33
CA ASN A 311 -4.31 -19.56 8.00
C ASN A 311 -4.61 -19.62 9.52
N ALA A 312 -3.64 -19.19 10.33
CA ALA A 312 -3.75 -19.17 11.80
C ALA A 312 -4.94 -18.34 12.32
N SER A 313 -5.26 -17.19 11.69
CA SER A 313 -6.35 -16.33 12.17
C SER A 313 -7.72 -16.97 11.94
N VAL A 314 -7.86 -17.74 10.86
CA VAL A 314 -9.09 -18.48 10.55
C VAL A 314 -9.27 -19.62 11.55
N ARG A 315 -8.20 -20.39 11.84
CA ARG A 315 -8.24 -21.43 12.87
C ARG A 315 -8.56 -20.84 14.24
N GLU A 316 -7.96 -19.71 14.59
CA GLU A 316 -8.20 -19.03 15.87
C GLU A 316 -9.66 -18.60 16.03
N ASP A 317 -10.24 -17.92 15.02
CA ASP A 317 -11.66 -17.52 15.05
C ASP A 317 -12.58 -18.77 15.09
N ALA A 318 -12.28 -19.81 14.31
CA ALA A 318 -13.06 -21.06 14.35
C ALA A 318 -12.99 -21.74 15.73
N ARG A 319 -11.79 -21.82 16.33
CA ARG A 319 -11.61 -22.35 17.70
C ARG A 319 -12.34 -21.50 18.73
N PHE A 320 -12.31 -20.17 18.59
CA PHE A 320 -13.03 -19.27 19.48
C PHE A 320 -14.53 -19.56 19.47
N ILE A 321 -15.14 -19.69 18.29
CA ILE A 321 -16.57 -20.02 18.15
C ILE A 321 -16.87 -21.41 18.74
N CYS A 322 -16.08 -22.43 18.37
CA CYS A 322 -16.25 -23.78 18.90
C CYS A 322 -16.13 -23.85 20.43
N LYS A 323 -15.20 -23.08 21.01
CA LYS A 323 -15.01 -22.99 22.47
C LYS A 323 -16.18 -22.27 23.13
N LYS A 324 -16.57 -21.11 22.60
CA LYS A 324 -17.68 -20.28 23.11
C LYS A 324 -18.99 -21.06 23.18
N HIS A 325 -19.27 -21.89 22.18
CA HIS A 325 -20.49 -22.71 22.09
C HIS A 325 -20.31 -24.16 22.55
N SER A 326 -19.20 -24.48 23.22
CA SER A 326 -18.93 -25.84 23.76
C SER A 326 -19.01 -26.98 22.72
N ILE A 327 -18.72 -26.69 21.45
CA ILE A 327 -18.70 -27.68 20.36
C ILE A 327 -17.51 -28.62 20.52
N ILE A 328 -16.36 -28.07 20.88
CA ILE A 328 -15.12 -28.80 21.15
C ILE A 328 -14.57 -28.32 22.50
N LYS A 329 -14.27 -29.26 23.38
CA LYS A 329 -13.69 -29.00 24.71
C LYS A 329 -12.17 -29.21 24.72
N ASP A 330 -11.69 -30.17 23.92
CA ASP A 330 -10.28 -30.54 23.82
C ASP A 330 -9.82 -30.40 22.36
N PHE A 331 -9.18 -29.27 22.05
CA PHE A 331 -8.63 -29.00 20.72
C PHE A 331 -7.41 -29.86 20.37
N PRO A 332 -6.45 -30.10 21.29
CA PRO A 332 -5.39 -31.08 21.07
C PRO A 332 -5.92 -32.44 20.61
N GLU A 333 -6.91 -32.99 21.32
CA GLU A 333 -7.49 -34.30 20.98
C GLU A 333 -8.22 -34.26 19.63
N PHE A 334 -8.98 -33.20 19.35
CA PHE A 334 -9.57 -32.99 18.02
C PHE A 334 -8.51 -33.04 16.90
N TYR A 335 -7.39 -32.33 17.07
CA TYR A 335 -6.34 -32.33 16.06
C TYR A 335 -5.62 -33.67 15.95
N ARG A 336 -5.39 -34.40 17.05
CA ARG A 336 -4.83 -35.77 17.00
C ARG A 336 -5.72 -36.67 16.15
N GLN A 337 -7.03 -36.68 16.40
CA GLN A 337 -7.99 -37.46 15.63
C GLN A 337 -8.02 -37.04 14.16
N GLN A 338 -8.03 -35.73 13.89
CA GLN A 338 -7.99 -35.21 12.53
C GLN A 338 -6.72 -35.61 11.79
N ILE A 339 -5.56 -35.59 12.44
CA ILE A 339 -4.28 -36.00 11.86
C ILE A 339 -4.27 -37.50 11.54
N LEU A 340 -4.91 -38.33 12.36
CA LEU A 340 -5.05 -39.77 12.10
C LEU A 340 -5.92 -40.04 10.86
N ILE A 341 -6.99 -39.26 10.67
CA ILE A 341 -7.92 -39.43 9.54
C ILE A 341 -7.35 -38.81 8.26
N ASN A 342 -6.91 -37.55 8.34
CA ASN A 342 -6.42 -36.76 7.21
C ASN A 342 -5.40 -35.70 7.68
N PRO A 343 -4.09 -36.00 7.61
CA PRO A 343 -3.01 -35.16 8.14
C PRO A 343 -2.72 -33.94 7.26
N VAL A 344 -3.68 -33.04 7.14
CA VAL A 344 -3.52 -31.78 6.42
C VAL A 344 -2.59 -30.81 7.18
N PRO A 345 -1.82 -29.96 6.48
CA PRO A 345 -0.90 -29.01 7.11
C PRO A 345 -1.53 -28.16 8.22
N GLY A 346 -2.76 -27.67 8.02
CA GLY A 346 -3.46 -26.87 9.03
C GLY A 346 -3.79 -27.62 10.31
N ALA A 347 -4.03 -28.93 10.26
CA ALA A 347 -4.27 -29.76 11.44
C ALA A 347 -2.99 -29.94 12.26
N LEU A 348 -1.84 -30.19 11.60
CA LEU A 348 -0.53 -30.28 12.26
C LEU A 348 -0.16 -28.97 12.96
N VAL A 349 -0.28 -27.83 12.27
CA VAL A 349 0.01 -26.53 12.90
C VAL A 349 -1.03 -26.22 13.99
N GLY A 350 -2.29 -26.59 13.80
CA GLY A 350 -3.34 -26.48 14.81
C GLY A 350 -2.99 -27.24 16.09
N LEU A 351 -2.52 -28.49 15.99
CA LEU A 351 -2.01 -29.25 17.13
C LEU A 351 -0.85 -28.51 17.80
N GLY A 352 0.09 -27.96 17.02
CA GLY A 352 1.17 -27.14 17.55
C GLY A 352 0.71 -25.91 18.33
N GLU A 353 -0.39 -25.29 17.92
CA GLU A 353 -0.92 -24.08 18.56
C GLU A 353 -1.67 -24.35 19.86
N THR A 354 -2.21 -25.56 20.04
CA THR A 354 -3.10 -25.89 21.17
C THR A 354 -2.57 -26.98 22.09
N GLY A 355 -1.71 -27.86 21.58
CA GLY A 355 -1.17 -29.03 22.26
C GLY A 355 -0.02 -28.71 23.21
N ASP A 356 0.63 -29.77 23.69
CA ASP A 356 1.74 -29.68 24.64
C ASP A 356 2.92 -30.57 24.24
N ARG A 357 3.92 -30.67 25.10
CA ARG A 357 5.14 -31.46 24.82
C ARG A 357 4.85 -32.93 24.46
N ASN A 358 3.76 -33.52 24.94
CA ASN A 358 3.39 -34.91 24.66
C ASN A 358 3.02 -35.13 23.19
N ASP A 359 2.63 -34.07 22.48
CA ASP A 359 2.28 -34.10 21.06
C ASP A 359 3.49 -34.02 20.12
N TYR A 360 4.67 -33.71 20.67
CA TYR A 360 5.88 -33.45 19.89
C TYR A 360 6.28 -34.64 19.02
N ASP A 361 6.21 -35.86 19.55
CA ASP A 361 6.66 -37.07 18.84
C ASP A 361 5.74 -37.36 17.65
N LEU A 362 4.45 -37.05 17.77
CA LEU A 362 3.50 -37.14 16.65
C LEU A 362 3.92 -36.17 15.55
N ALA A 363 4.18 -34.90 15.87
CA ALA A 363 4.65 -33.92 14.90
C ALA A 363 6.01 -34.33 14.28
N CYS A 364 6.93 -34.86 15.08
CA CYS A 364 8.26 -35.31 14.65
C CYS A 364 8.19 -36.44 13.60
N LYS A 365 7.24 -37.38 13.76
CA LYS A 365 6.99 -38.43 12.76
C LYS A 365 6.65 -37.85 11.38
N PHE A 366 5.80 -36.82 11.33
CA PHE A 366 5.43 -36.17 10.06
C PHE A 366 6.55 -35.29 9.49
N PHE A 367 7.41 -34.70 10.33
CA PHE A 367 8.58 -33.99 9.83
C PHE A 367 9.59 -34.95 9.16
N THR A 368 9.78 -36.12 9.75
CA THR A 368 10.76 -37.10 9.27
C THR A 368 10.23 -37.88 8.06
N HIS A 369 9.03 -38.44 8.18
CA HIS A 369 8.45 -39.40 7.23
C HIS A 369 7.24 -38.87 6.45
N GLY A 370 6.74 -37.67 6.76
CA GLY A 370 5.61 -37.08 6.04
C GLY A 370 5.96 -36.61 4.63
N ASP A 371 4.93 -36.30 3.86
CA ASP A 371 5.08 -35.76 2.51
C ASP A 371 5.66 -34.33 2.51
N LEU A 372 6.08 -33.85 1.34
CA LEU A 372 6.70 -32.52 1.20
C LEU A 372 5.80 -31.35 1.64
N LYS A 373 4.48 -31.55 1.72
CA LYS A 373 3.52 -30.53 2.16
C LYS A 373 3.37 -30.51 3.67
N ALA A 374 3.42 -31.66 4.32
CA ALA A 374 3.29 -31.84 5.76
C ALA A 374 4.57 -31.43 6.50
N LYS A 375 5.77 -31.67 5.94
CA LYS A 375 7.04 -31.40 6.63
C LYS A 375 7.18 -29.97 7.19
N PRO A 376 6.91 -28.88 6.44
CA PRO A 376 6.98 -27.53 7.00
C PRO A 376 5.98 -27.29 8.14
N ALA A 377 4.77 -27.84 8.04
CA ALA A 377 3.74 -27.72 9.06
C ALA A 377 4.11 -28.51 10.32
N ALA A 378 4.62 -29.73 10.15
CA ALA A 378 5.14 -30.56 11.23
C ALA A 378 6.30 -29.88 11.96
N MET A 379 7.23 -29.26 11.25
CA MET A 379 8.32 -28.49 11.87
C MET A 379 7.81 -27.29 12.68
N MET A 380 6.80 -26.58 12.16
CA MET A 380 6.15 -25.50 12.93
C MET A 380 5.45 -26.05 14.18
N ALA A 381 4.79 -27.20 14.07
CA ALA A 381 4.14 -27.87 15.20
C ALA A 381 5.17 -28.27 16.27
N MET A 382 6.23 -29.00 15.88
CA MET A 382 7.34 -29.35 16.77
C MET A 382 7.87 -28.14 17.52
N TRP A 383 8.10 -27.03 16.82
CA TRP A 383 8.61 -25.79 17.41
C TRP A 383 7.67 -25.15 18.43
N TYR A 384 6.35 -25.19 18.20
CA TYR A 384 5.38 -24.65 19.15
C TYR A 384 5.17 -25.56 20.37
N LEU A 385 5.21 -26.88 20.18
CA LEU A 385 5.06 -27.87 21.25
C LEU A 385 6.30 -27.94 22.15
N SER A 386 7.50 -27.84 21.56
CA SER A 386 8.76 -27.73 22.30
C SER A 386 9.89 -27.14 21.46
N LYS A 387 10.29 -25.92 21.81
CA LYS A 387 11.43 -25.27 21.17
C LYS A 387 12.74 -25.96 21.48
N ASP A 388 12.95 -26.42 22.71
CA ASP A 388 14.22 -27.01 23.13
C ASP A 388 14.50 -28.34 22.42
N ASP A 389 13.47 -29.13 22.16
CA ASP A 389 13.58 -30.37 21.37
C ASP A 389 13.70 -30.07 19.86
N ALA A 390 12.91 -29.11 19.35
CA ALA A 390 12.87 -28.80 17.92
C ALA A 390 14.11 -28.05 17.42
N VAL A 391 14.79 -27.29 18.28
CA VAL A 391 15.78 -26.29 17.85
C VAL A 391 16.91 -26.87 17.00
N LYS A 392 17.36 -28.10 17.30
CA LYS A 392 18.37 -28.78 16.49
C LYS A 392 17.86 -29.05 15.07
N TYR A 393 16.70 -29.69 14.95
CA TYR A 393 16.08 -29.97 13.65
C TYR A 393 15.82 -28.71 12.82
N VAL A 394 15.41 -27.61 13.48
CA VAL A 394 15.14 -26.33 12.81
C VAL A 394 16.43 -25.66 12.35
N ILE A 395 17.52 -25.74 13.12
CA ILE A 395 18.85 -25.26 12.71
C ILE A 395 19.35 -26.05 11.50
N ASP A 396 19.33 -27.38 11.59
CA ASP A 396 19.82 -28.27 10.53
C ASP A 396 19.02 -28.06 9.23
N SER A 397 17.74 -27.72 9.35
CA SER A 397 16.84 -27.41 8.24
C SER A 397 17.22 -26.15 7.43
N LEU A 398 18.16 -25.33 7.90
CA LEU A 398 18.71 -24.21 7.11
C LEU A 398 19.45 -24.70 5.85
N GLU A 399 20.01 -25.90 5.90
CA GLU A 399 20.75 -26.52 4.79
C GLU A 399 19.90 -27.49 3.97
N SER A 400 18.61 -27.59 4.26
CA SER A 400 17.71 -28.47 3.50
C SER A 400 17.64 -28.09 2.02
N ASP A 401 17.73 -29.08 1.14
CA ASP A 401 17.50 -28.90 -0.30
C ASP A 401 16.07 -28.47 -0.64
N ILE A 402 15.12 -28.66 0.29
CA ILE A 402 13.72 -28.32 0.09
C ILE A 402 13.49 -26.84 0.45
N PRO A 403 13.20 -25.94 -0.52
CA PRO A 403 13.13 -24.50 -0.25
C PRO A 403 12.07 -24.09 0.77
N LYS A 404 10.95 -24.83 0.83
CA LYS A 404 9.88 -24.57 1.81
C LYS A 404 10.31 -24.88 3.25
N ILE A 405 11.13 -25.91 3.47
CA ILE A 405 11.66 -26.26 4.79
C ILE A 405 12.64 -25.17 5.23
N ARG A 406 13.63 -24.84 4.38
CA ARG A 406 14.58 -23.75 4.63
C ARG A 406 13.88 -22.42 4.94
N LYS A 407 12.86 -22.03 4.16
CA LYS A 407 12.07 -20.80 4.41
C LYS A 407 11.35 -20.84 5.76
N THR A 408 10.81 -21.99 6.14
CA THR A 408 10.09 -22.15 7.41
C THR A 408 11.06 -22.12 8.59
N ALA A 409 12.22 -22.78 8.48
CA ALA A 409 13.28 -22.71 9.48
C ALA A 409 13.76 -21.27 9.70
N LYS A 410 14.04 -20.55 8.61
CA LYS A 410 14.41 -19.12 8.67
C LYS A 410 13.35 -18.28 9.40
N LYS A 411 12.06 -18.52 9.14
CA LYS A 411 10.95 -17.81 9.81
C LYS A 411 10.94 -18.07 11.32
N LEU A 412 11.14 -19.32 11.75
CA LEU A 412 11.10 -19.71 13.16
C LEU A 412 12.31 -19.15 13.94
N LEU A 413 13.51 -19.27 13.37
CA LEU A 413 14.74 -18.81 14.02
C LEU A 413 14.82 -17.28 14.14
N LYS A 414 14.35 -16.54 13.12
CA LYS A 414 14.44 -15.07 13.07
C LYS A 414 13.75 -14.35 14.24
N LYS A 415 12.71 -14.95 14.82
CA LYS A 415 11.97 -14.39 15.95
C LYS A 415 12.41 -14.94 17.30
N SER A 416 13.38 -15.85 17.34
CA SER A 416 13.78 -16.53 18.56
C SER A 416 14.87 -15.77 19.31
N LYS A 417 14.85 -15.90 20.65
CA LYS A 417 15.84 -15.32 21.57
C LYS A 417 16.57 -16.40 22.38
N MET A 418 16.57 -17.65 21.89
CA MET A 418 17.23 -18.75 22.61
C MET A 418 18.76 -18.60 22.53
N PRO A 419 19.49 -18.71 23.67
CA PRO A 419 20.95 -18.66 23.68
C PRO A 419 21.62 -19.67 22.74
N ARG A 420 21.06 -20.89 22.65
CA ARG A 420 21.53 -21.94 21.73
C ARG A 420 21.50 -21.49 20.26
N ILE A 421 20.49 -20.74 19.85
CA ILE A 421 20.38 -20.22 18.47
C ILE A 421 21.41 -19.11 18.26
N LEU A 422 21.58 -18.21 19.24
CA LEU A 422 22.63 -17.19 19.15
C LEU A 422 24.01 -17.82 18.97
N PHE A 423 24.33 -18.83 19.79
CA PHE A 423 25.58 -19.58 19.68
C PHE A 423 25.75 -20.21 18.29
N GLU A 424 24.74 -20.92 17.80
CA GLU A 424 24.80 -21.55 16.49
C GLU A 424 24.92 -20.53 15.33
N MET A 425 24.19 -19.43 15.40
CA MET A 425 24.27 -18.40 14.36
C MET A 425 25.65 -17.73 14.35
N ARG A 426 26.33 -17.60 15.50
CA ARG A 426 27.73 -17.13 15.52
C ARG A 426 28.64 -18.10 14.76
N ASN A 427 28.55 -19.40 15.04
CA ASN A 427 29.34 -20.41 14.32
C ASN A 427 29.06 -20.37 12.81
N ARG A 428 27.80 -20.18 12.42
CA ARG A 428 27.40 -20.06 11.01
C ARG A 428 27.84 -18.76 10.35
N LEU A 429 28.05 -17.70 11.13
CA LEU A 429 28.64 -16.45 10.64
C LEU A 429 30.15 -16.61 10.39
N GLU A 430 30.82 -17.56 11.04
CA GLU A 430 32.23 -17.88 10.80
C GLU A 430 32.44 -18.80 9.59
N GLY A 431 31.39 -19.39 9.02
CA GLY A 431 31.46 -20.27 7.86
C GLY A 431 31.60 -19.55 6.51
N ASP A 432 31.60 -20.33 5.42
CA ASP A 432 31.88 -19.84 4.06
C ASP A 432 30.63 -19.46 3.23
N ASN A 433 29.46 -19.99 3.59
CA ASN A 433 28.25 -19.78 2.79
C ASN A 433 27.63 -18.40 3.03
N ALA A 434 27.83 -17.47 2.09
CA ALA A 434 27.34 -16.09 2.18
C ALA A 434 25.83 -15.95 2.47
N GLU A 435 24.96 -16.82 1.96
CA GLU A 435 23.52 -16.76 2.24
C GLU A 435 23.22 -17.12 3.70
N ILE A 436 23.92 -18.14 4.23
CA ILE A 436 23.80 -18.56 5.63
C ILE A 436 24.36 -17.47 6.55
N LYS A 437 25.50 -16.87 6.20
CA LYS A 437 26.09 -15.73 6.94
C LYS A 437 25.15 -14.54 7.03
N LEU A 438 24.54 -14.15 5.90
CA LEU A 438 23.55 -13.07 5.88
C LEU A 438 22.36 -13.34 6.81
N PHE A 439 21.87 -14.58 6.80
CA PHE A 439 20.76 -14.97 7.66
C PHE A 439 21.19 -15.02 9.14
N ALA A 440 22.35 -15.59 9.44
CA ALA A 440 22.93 -15.63 10.78
C ALA A 440 23.11 -14.23 11.36
N LEU A 441 23.69 -13.31 10.59
CA LEU A 441 23.84 -11.90 10.94
C LEU A 441 22.47 -11.26 11.24
N GLU A 442 21.45 -11.52 10.42
CA GLU A 442 20.10 -11.01 10.66
C GLU A 442 19.50 -11.55 11.98
N VAL A 443 19.68 -12.84 12.28
CA VAL A 443 19.21 -13.45 13.54
C VAL A 443 19.94 -12.85 14.74
N ILE A 444 21.26 -12.73 14.69
CA ILE A 444 22.09 -12.12 15.75
C ILE A 444 21.67 -10.66 15.99
N CYS A 445 21.45 -9.88 14.92
CA CYS A 445 20.98 -8.51 15.03
C CYS A 445 19.58 -8.42 15.65
N ASN A 446 18.69 -9.37 15.32
CA ASN A 446 17.38 -9.45 15.94
C ASN A 446 17.45 -9.91 17.39
N TYR A 447 18.47 -10.70 17.80
CA TYR A 447 18.75 -11.01 19.19
C TYR A 447 19.06 -9.73 19.99
N GLY A 448 19.78 -8.79 19.37
CA GLY A 448 19.97 -7.44 19.88
C GLY A 448 21.04 -7.34 20.96
N GLY A 449 21.17 -6.15 21.55
CA GLY A 449 22.15 -5.87 22.58
C GLY A 449 23.59 -5.91 22.08
N TRP A 450 24.51 -6.17 23.00
CA TRP A 450 25.94 -6.27 22.72
C TRP A 450 26.29 -7.41 21.75
N HIS A 451 25.49 -8.47 21.73
CA HIS A 451 25.68 -9.57 20.78
C HIS A 451 25.41 -9.16 19.32
N ALA A 452 24.48 -8.22 19.10
CA ALA A 452 24.27 -7.63 17.77
C ALA A 452 25.49 -6.82 17.33
N LEU A 453 26.09 -6.02 18.23
CA LEU A 453 27.30 -5.28 17.94
C LEU A 453 28.47 -6.22 17.62
N GLU A 454 28.70 -7.24 18.46
CA GLU A 454 29.75 -8.25 18.24
C GLU A 454 29.63 -8.91 16.86
N GLY A 455 28.43 -9.39 16.49
CA GLY A 455 28.21 -10.03 15.19
C GLY A 455 28.39 -9.08 14.00
N ILE A 456 27.95 -7.82 14.12
CA ILE A 456 28.14 -6.81 13.07
C ILE A 456 29.63 -6.50 12.88
N LEU A 457 30.35 -6.25 13.98
CA LEU A 457 31.78 -5.97 13.91
C LEU A 457 32.55 -7.18 13.37
N PHE A 458 32.17 -8.40 13.76
CA PHE A 458 32.76 -9.62 13.21
C PHE A 458 32.63 -9.67 11.68
N ALA A 459 31.42 -9.44 11.15
CA ALA A 459 31.17 -9.44 9.71
C ALA A 459 31.91 -8.29 8.97
N ILE A 460 32.06 -7.12 9.60
CA ILE A 460 32.82 -6.00 9.02
C ILE A 460 34.32 -6.32 8.98
N ALA A 461 34.84 -6.98 10.01
CA ALA A 461 36.25 -7.29 10.14
C ALA A 461 36.69 -8.41 9.21
N ASN A 462 35.82 -9.40 8.95
CA ASN A 462 36.25 -10.70 8.43
C ASN A 462 35.63 -11.12 7.09
N ASP A 463 34.64 -10.41 6.55
CA ASP A 463 34.17 -10.76 5.22
C ASP A 463 33.81 -9.61 4.28
N GLU A 464 33.43 -9.99 3.06
CA GLU A 464 33.45 -9.13 1.87
C GLU A 464 32.10 -9.14 1.14
N GLY A 465 31.99 -8.32 0.10
CA GLY A 465 30.83 -8.29 -0.78
C GLY A 465 29.51 -8.03 -0.04
N ILE A 466 28.52 -8.88 -0.30
CA ILE A 466 27.14 -8.67 0.18
C ILE A 466 27.00 -8.73 1.71
N VAL A 467 27.86 -9.50 2.40
CA VAL A 467 27.77 -9.65 3.86
C VAL A 467 28.32 -8.40 4.55
N LEU A 468 29.47 -7.90 4.10
CA LEU A 468 30.07 -6.65 4.57
C LEU A 468 29.11 -5.47 4.40
N GLU A 469 28.52 -5.32 3.22
CA GLU A 469 27.59 -4.23 2.94
C GLU A 469 26.31 -4.34 3.79
N LYS A 470 25.83 -5.56 4.08
CA LYS A 470 24.72 -5.76 5.00
C LYS A 470 25.09 -5.35 6.43
N ALA A 471 26.29 -5.71 6.90
CA ALA A 471 26.76 -5.39 8.24
C ALA A 471 26.92 -3.88 8.45
N LYS A 472 27.54 -3.17 7.51
CA LYS A 472 27.65 -1.69 7.52
C LYS A 472 26.27 -1.01 7.62
N ASN A 473 25.30 -1.48 6.84
CA ASN A 473 23.93 -0.94 6.87
C ASN A 473 23.22 -1.19 8.21
N LEU A 474 23.51 -2.30 8.88
CA LEU A 474 22.91 -2.64 10.17
C LEU A 474 23.56 -1.91 11.35
N LEU A 475 24.84 -1.53 11.24
CA LEU A 475 25.62 -0.90 12.30
C LEU A 475 24.96 0.37 12.83
N GLY A 476 24.55 1.30 11.97
CA GLY A 476 23.93 2.56 12.41
C GLY A 476 22.67 2.33 13.25
N ARG A 477 21.81 1.39 12.84
CA ARG A 477 20.61 1.01 13.60
C ARG A 477 20.98 0.34 14.94
N CYS A 478 22.02 -0.47 14.96
CA CYS A 478 22.50 -1.13 16.17
C CYS A 478 23.00 -0.10 17.20
N LEU A 479 23.83 0.86 16.78
CA LEU A 479 24.37 1.92 17.65
C LEU A 479 23.25 2.77 18.28
N THR A 480 22.23 3.17 17.50
CA THR A 480 21.05 3.87 18.04
C THR A 480 20.30 3.02 19.08
N GLY A 481 20.26 1.70 18.87
CA GLY A 481 19.66 0.77 19.83
C GLY A 481 20.45 0.66 21.14
N LEU A 482 21.78 0.63 21.07
CA LEU A 482 22.67 0.54 22.23
C LEU A 482 22.58 1.76 23.16
N ALA A 483 22.24 2.94 22.64
CA ALA A 483 22.03 4.14 23.46
C ALA A 483 21.00 3.93 24.58
N ASN A 484 20.02 3.05 24.35
CA ASN A 484 18.95 2.75 25.31
C ASN A 484 19.23 1.50 26.17
N ILE A 485 20.44 0.93 26.09
CA ILE A 485 20.83 -0.25 26.86
C ILE A 485 21.64 0.19 28.09
N TYR A 486 21.20 -0.26 29.26
CA TYR A 486 21.82 0.05 30.55
C TYR A 486 22.63 -1.12 31.13
N THR A 487 22.53 -2.30 30.52
CA THR A 487 23.30 -3.47 30.92
C THR A 487 24.66 -3.51 30.23
N LYS A 488 25.70 -3.90 30.97
CA LYS A 488 27.04 -4.12 30.44
C LYS A 488 27.14 -5.49 29.76
N PRO A 489 28.00 -5.67 28.74
CA PRO A 489 28.28 -6.98 28.19
C PRO A 489 29.03 -7.85 29.21
N ASP A 490 28.89 -9.17 29.10
CA ASP A 490 29.77 -10.09 29.82
C ASP A 490 31.23 -9.93 29.33
N LYS A 491 32.17 -10.40 30.15
CA LYS A 491 33.61 -10.24 29.88
C LYS A 491 34.01 -10.81 28.51
N VAL A 492 33.46 -11.95 28.11
CA VAL A 492 33.83 -12.61 26.85
C VAL A 492 33.33 -11.79 25.66
N THR A 493 32.07 -11.35 25.66
CA THR A 493 31.55 -10.48 24.59
C THR A 493 32.27 -9.11 24.57
N ARG A 494 32.62 -8.55 25.73
CA ARG A 494 33.38 -7.29 25.80
C ARG A 494 34.75 -7.43 25.12
N ASP A 495 35.53 -8.42 25.52
CA ASP A 495 36.91 -8.61 25.02
C ASP A 495 36.90 -8.85 23.51
N LYS A 496 35.91 -9.61 23.00
CA LYS A 496 35.71 -9.80 21.55
C LYS A 496 35.39 -8.50 20.81
N ILE A 497 34.49 -7.67 21.33
CA ILE A 497 34.12 -6.41 20.68
C ILE A 497 35.33 -5.47 20.61
N ILE A 498 36.11 -5.37 21.70
CA ILE A 498 37.33 -4.54 21.73
C ILE A 498 38.33 -5.03 20.67
N GLY A 499 38.61 -6.34 20.61
CA GLY A 499 39.51 -6.90 19.59
C GLY A 499 39.05 -6.63 18.16
N LEU A 500 37.75 -6.86 17.87
CA LEU A 500 37.17 -6.59 16.56
C LEU A 500 37.21 -5.11 16.19
N TYR A 501 36.97 -4.21 17.16
CA TYR A 501 37.09 -2.78 16.95
C TYR A 501 38.51 -2.37 16.54
N ASP A 502 39.53 -2.88 17.23
CA ASP A 502 40.92 -2.60 16.91
C ASP A 502 41.31 -3.09 15.51
N ASP A 503 40.83 -4.27 15.11
CA ASP A 503 41.08 -4.82 13.77
C ASP A 503 40.42 -3.97 12.68
N ILE A 504 39.16 -3.56 12.88
CA ILE A 504 38.44 -2.69 11.94
C ILE A 504 39.15 -1.33 11.81
N ARG A 505 39.60 -0.76 12.93
CA ARG A 505 40.34 0.51 12.95
C ARG A 505 41.65 0.40 12.16
N ARG A 506 42.37 -0.72 12.27
CA ARG A 506 43.60 -0.96 11.48
C ARG A 506 43.31 -1.15 9.99
N LYS A 507 42.24 -1.86 9.64
CA LYS A 507 41.88 -2.17 8.25
C LYS A 507 41.20 -1.00 7.51
N ASN A 508 40.79 0.05 8.22
CA ASN A 508 40.13 1.25 7.68
C ASN A 508 38.90 0.96 6.79
N VAL A 509 38.05 0.01 7.22
CA VAL A 509 36.93 -0.53 6.42
C VAL A 509 35.64 0.31 6.56
N ILE A 510 35.59 1.21 7.53
CA ILE A 510 34.45 2.09 7.84
C ILE A 510 34.93 3.51 8.13
N SER A 511 34.02 4.50 8.07
CA SER A 511 34.38 5.91 8.23
C SER A 511 34.89 6.26 9.64
N ASP A 512 35.81 7.22 9.73
CA ASP A 512 36.33 7.75 11.01
C ASP A 512 35.23 8.21 11.97
N ARG A 513 34.13 8.75 11.42
CA ARG A 513 32.97 9.14 12.21
C ARG A 513 32.35 7.92 12.91
N THR A 514 32.15 6.84 12.18
CA THR A 514 31.59 5.59 12.72
C THR A 514 32.54 4.95 13.73
N ILE A 515 33.86 5.01 13.50
CA ILE A 515 34.87 4.53 14.47
C ILE A 515 34.76 5.30 15.79
N ARG A 516 34.61 6.63 15.75
CA ARG A 516 34.41 7.44 16.95
C ARG A 516 33.10 7.11 17.67
N GLU A 517 32.03 6.90 16.93
CA GLU A 517 30.73 6.49 17.49
C GLU A 517 30.85 5.13 18.22
N ILE A 518 31.55 4.15 17.66
CA ILE A 518 31.79 2.85 18.34
C ILE A 518 32.65 3.05 19.60
N SER A 519 33.75 3.83 19.52
CA SER A 519 34.64 4.12 20.65
C SER A 519 33.88 4.69 21.84
N PHE A 520 32.96 5.63 21.57
CA PHE A 520 32.11 6.22 22.60
C PHE A 520 31.31 5.16 23.37
N PHE A 521 30.70 4.19 22.69
CA PHE A 521 29.96 3.12 23.37
C PHE A 521 30.88 2.16 24.15
N ILE A 522 32.07 1.86 23.63
CA ILE A 522 33.05 1.04 24.34
C ILE A 522 33.50 1.74 25.63
N GLU A 523 33.80 3.04 25.57
CA GLU A 523 34.33 3.80 26.72
C GLU A 523 33.26 4.14 27.77
N THR A 524 32.03 4.44 27.35
CA THR A 524 31.00 4.98 28.26
C THR A 524 30.00 3.94 28.77
N LYS A 525 29.87 2.80 28.09
CA LYS A 525 28.79 1.83 28.35
C LYS A 525 29.25 0.40 28.60
N MET A 526 30.53 0.05 28.40
CA MET A 526 31.04 -1.31 28.66
C MET A 526 31.52 -1.55 30.08
#